data_AF-A0A0C1E8Z2-F1
#
_entry.id   AF-A0A0C1E8Z2-F1
#
_cell.length_a   1.000
_cell.length_b   1.000
_cell.length_c   1.000
_cell.angle_alpha   90.00
_cell.angle_beta   90.00
_cell.angle_gamma   90.00
#
_symmetry.space_group_name_H-M   'P 1'
#
loop_
_entity.id
_entity.type
_entity.pdbx_description
1 polymer ?
#
loop_
_entity_poly.entity_id
_entity_poly.type
_entity_poly.pdbx_seq_one_letter_code
_entity_poly.pdbx_strand_id
1 'polypeptide(L)'
;MILDSELKKLFDRLHDEDCVQISLMGSDIFVKTDHISQISLLTQVYFGGNFIPKSVRRCLTGKAPFDDSALETFLTMDEGQFKIFLNYTGNIENLSHRTFIDVLEEFSHQADEWKLFLDEHDKNDLVYSHVK
;
A
#
# COMPACT_ATOMS: atom_id res chain seq x y z
N MET A 1 -8.64 -1.25 -13.85
CA MET A 1 -8.88 -2.34 -14.81
C MET A 1 -7.56 -2.89 -15.33
N ILE A 2 -7.10 -3.97 -14.73
CA ILE A 2 -5.93 -4.75 -15.17
C ILE A 2 -6.38 -5.69 -16.29
N LEU A 3 -5.59 -5.84 -17.35
CA LEU A 3 -5.88 -6.78 -18.43
C LEU A 3 -5.47 -8.21 -18.02
N ASP A 4 -6.28 -9.23 -18.32
CA ASP A 4 -5.98 -10.65 -18.03
C ASP A 4 -4.62 -11.12 -18.55
N SER A 5 -4.14 -10.52 -19.64
CA SER A 5 -2.82 -10.79 -20.23
C SER A 5 -1.65 -10.24 -19.40
N GLU A 6 -1.87 -9.17 -18.64
CA GLU A 6 -0.87 -8.60 -17.71
C GLU A 6 -0.80 -9.40 -16.41
N LEU A 7 -1.93 -9.93 -15.95
CA LEU A 7 -1.98 -10.83 -14.80
C LEU A 7 -1.26 -12.15 -15.05
N LYS A 8 -1.44 -12.76 -16.22
CA LYS A 8 -0.69 -13.99 -16.54
C LYS A 8 0.82 -13.76 -16.51
N LYS A 9 1.28 -12.68 -17.15
CA LYS A 9 2.70 -12.29 -17.10
C LYS A 9 3.18 -12.04 -15.67
N LEU A 10 2.32 -11.50 -14.82
CA LEU A 10 2.65 -11.28 -13.43
C LEU A 10 2.78 -12.59 -12.65
N PHE A 11 1.83 -13.51 -12.79
CA PHE A 11 1.92 -14.82 -12.14
C PHE A 11 3.11 -15.62 -12.66
N ASP A 12 3.40 -15.57 -13.97
CA ASP A 12 4.59 -16.18 -14.56
C ASP A 12 5.87 -15.58 -13.94
N ARG A 13 5.92 -14.24 -13.76
CA ARG A 13 7.05 -13.57 -13.12
C ARG A 13 7.15 -13.83 -11.62
N LEU A 14 6.04 -13.95 -10.89
CA LEU A 14 6.03 -14.30 -9.47
C LEU A 14 6.53 -15.73 -9.23
N HIS A 15 6.39 -16.61 -10.22
CA HIS A 15 6.95 -17.95 -10.14
C HIS A 15 8.49 -17.93 -10.26
N ASP A 16 9.05 -17.01 -11.05
CA ASP A 16 10.50 -16.89 -11.27
C ASP A 16 11.20 -15.91 -10.31
N GLU A 17 10.48 -14.89 -9.85
CA GLU A 17 10.95 -13.80 -8.99
C GLU A 17 10.11 -13.78 -7.69
N ASP A 18 10.72 -13.95 -6.52
CA ASP A 18 10.03 -13.90 -5.21
C ASP A 18 9.33 -12.55 -4.93
N CYS A 19 9.61 -11.53 -5.75
CA CYS A 19 9.01 -10.21 -5.67
C CYS A 19 8.85 -9.60 -7.08
N VAL A 20 7.64 -9.17 -7.40
CA VAL A 20 7.32 -8.47 -8.66
C VAL A 20 6.75 -7.09 -8.34
N GLN A 21 7.26 -6.07 -9.01
CA GLN A 21 6.69 -4.72 -8.97
C GLN A 21 5.67 -4.54 -10.10
N ILE A 22 4.49 -4.00 -9.75
CA ILE A 22 3.44 -3.57 -10.67
C ILE A 22 3.21 -2.08 -10.49
N SER A 23 3.06 -1.33 -11.58
CA SER A 23 2.54 0.02 -11.51
C SER A 23 1.04 -0.01 -11.80
N LEU A 24 0.22 0.33 -10.80
CA LEU A 24 -1.24 0.38 -10.89
C LEU A 24 -1.75 1.73 -10.39
N MET A 25 -2.58 2.41 -11.18
CA MET A 25 -3.18 3.72 -10.82
C MET A 25 -2.16 4.78 -10.32
N GLY A 26 -0.93 4.73 -10.82
CA GLY A 26 0.14 5.64 -10.37
C GLY A 26 0.81 5.25 -9.05
N SER A 27 0.46 4.10 -8.49
CA SER A 27 1.09 3.46 -7.35
C SER A 27 1.99 2.31 -7.79
N ASP A 28 3.21 2.25 -7.27
CA ASP A 28 4.06 1.08 -7.40
C ASP A 28 3.74 0.08 -6.27
N ILE A 29 3.12 -1.03 -6.64
CA ILE A 29 2.73 -2.12 -5.75
C ILE A 29 3.76 -3.24 -5.91
N PHE A 30 4.44 -3.57 -4.82
CA PHE A 30 5.30 -4.74 -4.73
C PHE A 30 4.45 -5.93 -4.28
N VAL A 31 4.40 -6.95 -5.13
CA VAL A 31 3.74 -8.22 -4.86
C VAL A 31 4.81 -9.25 -4.54
N LYS A 32 4.68 -9.88 -3.38
CA LYS A 32 5.56 -10.96 -2.94
C LYS A 32 4.74 -12.20 -2.68
N THR A 33 5.31 -13.35 -3.02
CA THR A 33 4.71 -14.64 -2.70
C THR A 33 5.70 -15.46 -1.89
N ASP A 34 5.30 -15.85 -0.69
CA ASP A 34 6.10 -16.77 0.11
C ASP A 34 5.86 -18.21 -0.33
N HIS A 35 6.86 -19.07 -0.14
CA HIS A 35 6.80 -20.52 -0.44
C HIS A 35 5.67 -21.27 0.28
N ILE A 36 4.98 -20.63 1.23
CA ILE A 36 3.89 -21.17 2.06
C ILE A 36 2.52 -20.62 1.60
N SER A 37 2.38 -20.31 0.32
CA SER A 37 1.13 -19.86 -0.31
C SER A 37 0.57 -18.55 0.24
N GLN A 38 1.40 -17.67 0.78
CA GLN A 38 0.99 -16.35 1.21
C GLN A 38 1.34 -15.31 0.15
N ILE A 39 0.42 -14.35 -0.05
CA ILE A 39 0.68 -13.15 -0.83
C ILE A 39 0.82 -11.96 0.10
N SER A 40 1.84 -11.15 -0.17
CA SER A 40 2.00 -9.85 0.47
C SER A 40 1.98 -8.77 -0.59
N LEU A 41 1.19 -7.74 -0.37
CA LEU A 41 1.20 -6.51 -1.16
C LEU A 41 1.79 -5.40 -0.31
N LEU A 42 2.67 -4.62 -0.91
CA LEU A 42 3.36 -3.50 -0.28
C LEU A 42 3.35 -2.32 -1.23
N THR A 43 2.99 -1.14 -0.74
CA THR A 43 3.12 0.11 -1.51
C THR A 43 3.50 1.26 -0.60
N GLN A 44 4.28 2.20 -1.14
CA GLN A 44 4.65 3.42 -0.42
C GLN A 44 3.48 4.40 -0.46
N VAL A 45 2.98 4.80 0.70
CA VAL A 45 1.87 5.77 0.84
C VAL A 45 2.33 7.13 1.36
N TYR A 46 3.56 7.24 1.87
CA TYR A 46 4.12 8.52 2.28
C TYR A 46 5.65 8.53 2.20
N PHE A 47 6.21 9.69 1.86
CA PHE A 47 7.63 9.97 1.92
C PHE A 47 7.85 11.35 2.52
N GLY A 48 8.42 11.40 3.73
CA GLY A 48 8.68 12.64 4.47
C GLY A 48 9.95 13.37 4.06
N GLY A 49 10.68 12.89 3.05
CA GLY A 49 11.98 13.44 2.65
C GLY A 49 13.06 13.17 3.68
N ASN A 50 13.10 13.99 4.73
CA ASN A 50 14.09 13.95 5.81
C ASN A 50 13.46 13.79 7.21
N PHE A 51 12.13 13.82 7.32
CA PHE A 51 11.44 13.72 8.60
C PHE A 51 9.99 13.30 8.40
N ILE A 52 9.44 12.50 9.33
CA ILE A 52 8.01 12.18 9.37
C ILE A 52 7.36 13.03 10.47
N PRO A 53 6.43 13.94 10.13
CA PRO A 53 5.76 14.82 11.08
C PRO A 53 5.01 14.09 12.20
N LYS A 54 4.83 14.77 13.33
CA LYS A 54 4.10 14.20 14.47
C LYS A 54 2.62 13.98 14.15
N SER A 55 2.01 14.84 13.33
CA SER A 55 0.63 14.65 12.83
C SER A 55 0.52 13.34 12.06
N VAL A 56 1.38 13.12 11.07
CA VAL A 56 1.47 11.91 10.24
C VAL A 56 1.73 10.68 11.12
N ARG A 57 2.64 10.77 12.10
CA ARG A 57 2.90 9.66 13.05
C ARG A 57 1.66 9.27 13.86
N ARG A 58 0.81 10.22 14.24
CA ARG A 58 -0.42 9.93 15.00
C ARG A 58 -1.42 9.15 14.16
N CYS A 59 -1.45 9.39 12.84
CA CYS A 59 -2.34 8.67 11.93
C CYS A 59 -2.07 7.15 11.90
N LEU A 60 -0.84 6.72 12.18
CA LEU A 60 -0.45 5.30 12.22
C LEU A 60 -1.05 4.51 13.40
N THR A 61 -1.50 5.21 14.45
CA THR A 61 -1.94 4.58 15.70
C THR A 61 -3.45 4.33 15.76
N GLY A 62 -4.20 4.79 14.75
CA GLY A 62 -5.66 4.67 14.66
C GLY A 62 -6.12 3.66 13.62
N LYS A 63 -7.40 3.28 13.72
CA LYS A 63 -8.12 2.61 12.64
C LYS A 63 -8.19 3.54 11.43
N ALA A 64 -8.12 3.00 10.21
CA ALA A 64 -8.23 3.82 9.01
C ALA A 64 -9.56 4.61 9.04
N PRO A 65 -9.56 5.91 8.70
CA PRO A 65 -10.79 6.71 8.72
C PRO A 65 -11.79 6.32 7.62
N PHE A 66 -11.37 5.48 6.68
CA PHE A 66 -12.13 4.98 5.52
C PHE A 66 -12.31 3.45 5.56
N ASP A 67 -12.34 2.87 6.76
CA ASP A 67 -12.37 1.41 6.98
C ASP A 67 -13.75 0.74 6.76
N ASP A 68 -14.39 1.04 5.63
CA ASP A 68 -15.54 0.30 5.09
C ASP A 68 -15.09 -0.84 4.16
N SER A 69 -13.78 -1.06 4.04
CA SER A 69 -13.21 -2.06 3.15
C SER A 69 -13.25 -3.47 3.74
N ALA A 70 -13.47 -4.46 2.88
CA ALA A 70 -13.35 -5.86 3.23
C ALA A 70 -11.88 -6.34 3.31
N LEU A 71 -10.92 -5.50 2.89
CA LEU A 71 -9.50 -5.83 2.86
C LEU A 71 -8.79 -5.30 4.12
N GLU A 72 -8.36 -6.22 4.98
CA GLU A 72 -7.59 -5.87 6.18
C GLU A 72 -6.15 -5.50 5.80
N THR A 73 -5.81 -4.22 5.94
CA THR A 73 -4.48 -3.69 5.67
C THR A 73 -3.89 -3.03 6.90
N PHE A 74 -2.56 -2.86 6.90
CA PHE A 74 -1.86 -2.23 8.00
C PHE A 74 -0.69 -1.38 7.50
N LEU A 75 -0.39 -0.33 8.28
CA LEU A 75 0.73 0.56 7.98
C LEU A 75 1.99 0.16 8.72
N THR A 76 3.12 0.25 8.04
CA THR A 76 4.46 0.13 8.65
C THR A 76 5.28 1.36 8.32
N MET A 77 6.07 1.83 9.27
CA MET A 77 6.92 3.00 9.11
C MET A 77 8.39 2.59 9.05
N ASP A 78 9.10 3.04 8.03
CA ASP A 78 10.55 2.98 7.94
C ASP A 78 11.13 4.35 8.35
N GLU A 79 11.57 4.42 9.60
CA GLU A 79 12.20 5.61 10.18
C GLU A 79 13.56 5.91 9.56
N GLY A 80 14.27 4.91 9.04
CA GLY A 80 15.59 5.08 8.44
C GLY A 80 15.51 5.75 7.07
N GLN A 81 14.37 5.63 6.39
CA GLN A 81 14.14 6.22 5.06
C GLN A 81 13.01 7.25 5.04
N PHE A 82 12.42 7.57 6.19
CA PHE A 82 11.28 8.48 6.33
C PHE A 82 10.09 8.10 5.45
N LYS A 83 9.78 6.80 5.36
CA LYS A 83 8.71 6.25 4.53
C LYS A 83 7.63 5.59 5.36
N ILE A 84 6.40 5.62 4.84
CA ILE A 84 5.30 4.80 5.35
C ILE A 84 4.81 3.93 4.21
N PHE A 85 4.60 2.66 4.54
CA PHE A 85 4.11 1.65 3.62
C PHE A 85 2.76 1.13 4.09
N LEU A 86 1.87 0.91 3.12
CA LEU A 86 0.67 0.10 3.29
C LEU A 86 1.00 -1.35 2.95
N ASN A 87 0.53 -2.25 3.80
CA ASN A 87 0.77 -3.68 3.69
C ASN A 87 -0.55 -4.42 3.69
N TYR A 88 -0.59 -5.49 2.91
CA TYR A 88 -1.62 -6.52 2.96
C TYR A 88 -0.94 -7.87 3.03
N THR A 89 -1.52 -8.81 3.76
CA THR A 89 -1.10 -10.21 3.75
C THR A 89 -2.34 -11.10 3.63
N GLY A 90 -2.32 -12.00 2.65
CA GLY A 90 -3.44 -12.88 2.34
C GLY A 90 -2.96 -14.28 1.93
N ASN A 91 -3.89 -15.21 1.77
CA ASN A 91 -3.60 -16.58 1.34
C ASN A 91 -3.94 -16.75 -0.16
N ILE A 92 -3.01 -17.31 -0.93
CA ILE A 92 -3.12 -17.62 -2.37
C ILE A 92 -3.86 -18.92 -2.67
N GLU A 93 -3.92 -19.88 -1.75
CA GLU A 93 -4.35 -21.28 -2.04
C GLU A 93 -5.74 -21.39 -2.66
N ASN A 94 -6.59 -20.36 -2.53
CA ASN A 94 -7.91 -20.30 -3.15
C ASN A 94 -8.21 -18.98 -3.90
N LEU A 95 -7.20 -18.15 -4.17
CA LEU A 95 -7.41 -16.89 -4.88
C LEU A 95 -7.61 -17.17 -6.38
N SER A 96 -8.85 -17.04 -6.85
CA SER A 96 -9.12 -16.99 -8.28
C SER A 96 -8.47 -15.74 -8.89
N HIS A 97 -8.13 -15.77 -10.19
CA HIS A 97 -7.57 -14.59 -10.87
C HIS A 97 -8.45 -13.35 -10.66
N ARG A 98 -9.78 -13.52 -10.71
CA ARG A 98 -10.72 -12.43 -10.49
C ARG A 98 -10.63 -11.86 -9.07
N THR A 99 -10.58 -12.73 -8.06
CA THR A 99 -10.44 -12.31 -6.67
C THR A 99 -9.11 -11.60 -6.44
N PHE A 100 -8.04 -12.02 -7.11
CA PHE A 100 -6.75 -11.33 -7.01
C PHE A 100 -6.79 -9.93 -7.64
N ILE A 101 -7.50 -9.75 -8.77
CA ILE A 101 -7.75 -8.42 -9.34
C ILE A 101 -8.53 -7.56 -8.34
N ASP A 102 -9.61 -8.10 -7.79
CA ASP A 102 -10.44 -7.36 -6.82
C ASP A 102 -9.60 -6.93 -5.62
N VAL A 103 -8.72 -7.79 -5.11
CA VAL A 103 -7.77 -7.47 -4.03
C VAL A 103 -6.77 -6.38 -4.45
N LEU A 104 -6.19 -6.45 -5.65
CA LEU A 104 -5.26 -5.42 -6.13
C LEU A 104 -5.93 -4.06 -6.33
N GLU A 105 -7.14 -4.04 -6.90
CA GLU A 105 -7.89 -2.80 -7.12
C GLU A 105 -8.31 -2.17 -5.79
N GLU A 106 -8.80 -2.97 -4.85
CA GLU A 106 -9.16 -2.51 -3.49
C GLU A 106 -7.92 -2.02 -2.72
N PHE A 107 -6.81 -2.77 -2.77
CA PHE A 107 -5.56 -2.37 -2.14
C PHE A 107 -5.03 -1.05 -2.70
N SER A 108 -5.10 -0.88 -4.02
CA SER A 108 -4.70 0.36 -4.68
C SER A 108 -5.60 1.53 -4.29
N HIS A 109 -6.91 1.31 -4.18
CA HIS A 109 -7.83 2.33 -3.73
C HIS A 109 -7.51 2.78 -2.31
N GLN A 110 -7.31 1.85 -1.38
CA GLN A 110 -6.88 2.18 -0.02
C GLN A 110 -5.53 2.90 0.03
N ALA A 111 -4.59 2.53 -0.83
CA ALA A 111 -3.29 3.19 -0.92
C ALA A 111 -3.44 4.67 -1.30
N ASP A 112 -4.34 4.98 -2.22
CA ASP A 112 -4.61 6.35 -2.65
C ASP A 112 -5.32 7.15 -1.54
N GLU A 113 -6.29 6.56 -0.84
CA GLU A 113 -6.93 7.19 0.33
C GLU A 113 -5.91 7.49 1.44
N TRP A 114 -5.01 6.55 1.73
CA TRP A 114 -3.92 6.78 2.69
C TRP A 114 -2.98 7.90 2.25
N LYS A 115 -2.61 7.97 0.96
CA LYS A 115 -1.75 9.03 0.45
C LYS A 115 -2.38 10.40 0.66
N LEU A 116 -3.66 10.56 0.28
CA LEU A 116 -4.39 11.81 0.44
C LEU A 116 -4.50 12.19 1.91
N PHE A 117 -4.89 11.24 2.77
CA PHE A 117 -5.04 11.48 4.20
C PHE A 117 -3.71 11.90 4.87
N LEU A 118 -2.61 11.21 4.57
CA LEU A 118 -1.31 11.55 5.14
C LEU A 118 -0.76 12.88 4.62
N ASP A 119 -0.96 13.19 3.33
CA ASP A 119 -0.57 14.46 2.71
C ASP A 119 -1.35 15.66 3.30
N GLU A 120 -2.65 15.51 3.56
CA GLU A 120 -3.44 16.53 4.24
C GLU A 120 -2.93 16.81 5.67
N HIS A 121 -2.59 15.76 6.41
CA HIS A 121 -2.06 15.89 7.77
C HIS A 121 -0.66 16.54 7.79
N ASP A 122 0.20 16.21 6.84
CA ASP A 122 1.50 16.85 6.68
C ASP A 122 1.37 18.35 6.36
N LYS A 123 0.51 18.70 5.40
CA LYS A 123 0.22 20.11 5.05
C LYS A 123 -0.32 20.90 6.24
N ASN A 124 -1.16 20.29 7.07
CA ASN A 124 -1.67 20.95 8.27
C ASN A 124 -0.53 21.33 9.23
N ASP A 125 0.49 20.48 9.41
CA ASP A 125 1.66 20.84 10.22
C ASP A 125 2.47 22.00 9.61
N LEU A 126 2.56 22.09 8.27
CA LEU A 126 3.22 23.22 7.59
C LEU A 126 2.48 24.54 7.83
N VAL A 127 1.15 24.55 7.81
CA VAL A 127 0.34 25.76 8.05
C VAL A 127 0.52 26.31 9.47
N TYR A 128 0.60 25.44 10.48
CA TYR A 128 0.83 25.87 11.87
C TYR A 128 2.26 26.35 12.14
N SER A 129 3.23 26.00 11.29
CA SER A 129 4.63 26.41 11.46
C SER A 129 4.92 27.86 11.00
N HIS A 130 4.07 28.42 10.13
CA HIS A 130 4.22 29.78 9.59
C HIS A 130 3.44 30.86 10.36
N VAL A 131 2.66 30.50 11.37
CA VAL A 131 1.95 31.45 12.23
C VAL A 131 2.76 31.66 13.52
N LYS A 132 3.80 32.51 13.44
CA LYS A 132 4.49 33.06 14.62
C LYS A 132 5.05 34.44 14.32
#